data_AF-A0A7T5RXH7-F1
#
_entry.id   AF-A0A7T5RXH7-F1
#
_cell.length_a   1.000
_cell.length_b   1.000
_cell.length_c   1.000
_cell.angle_alpha   90.00
_cell.angle_beta   90.00
_cell.angle_gamma   90.00
#
_symmetry.space_group_name_H-M   'P 1'
#
loop_
_entity.id
_entity.type
_entity.pdbx_description
1 polymer ?
#
loop_
_entity_poly.entity_id
_entity_poly.type
_entity_poly.pdbx_seq_one_letter_code
_entity_poly.pdbx_strand_id
1 'polypeptide(L)'
;MKKLVTRAFTLVEIMIIVVIAIVLLLAIALPTFRHASETSRKTRCIGGLGLISAAKEQWVKDHKNGGGTVVLLADLSPLYIRDFPSCPSGGEITIGKIGEAPTCSIPGHALP
;
A
#
# COMPACT_ATOMS: atom_id res chain seq x y z
N MET A 1 62.53 24.62 13.60
CA MET A 1 61.98 23.25 13.54
C MET A 1 60.82 23.15 14.52
N LYS A 2 59.56 23.25 14.06
CA LYS A 2 58.38 23.21 14.91
C LYS A 2 58.00 21.74 15.15
N LYS A 3 58.11 21.27 16.40
CA LYS A 3 57.69 19.91 16.79
C LYS A 3 56.18 19.79 16.62
N LEU A 4 55.73 18.94 15.70
CA LEU A 4 54.33 18.55 15.59
C LEU A 4 54.04 17.59 16.75
N VAL A 5 53.25 18.06 17.71
CA VAL A 5 52.79 17.24 18.83
C VAL A 5 51.66 16.34 18.33
N THR A 6 51.95 15.08 18.07
CA THR A 6 50.95 14.04 17.87
C THR A 6 50.36 13.68 19.24
N ARG A 7 49.15 14.16 19.53
CA ARG A 7 48.37 13.67 20.67
C ARG A 7 47.90 12.27 20.34
N ALA A 8 48.35 11.28 21.11
CA ALA A 8 47.81 9.93 21.06
C ALA A 8 46.35 9.98 21.56
N PHE A 9 45.42 9.52 20.74
CA PHE A 9 44.01 9.36 21.11
C PHE A 9 43.90 8.41 22.30
N THR A 10 43.16 8.80 23.34
CA THR A 10 42.92 7.92 24.49
C THR A 10 41.94 6.81 24.08
N LEU A 11 42.07 5.60 24.64
CA LEU A 11 41.11 4.50 24.39
C LEU A 11 39.66 4.90 24.72
N VAL A 12 39.49 5.77 25.72
CA VAL A 12 38.20 6.34 26.12
C VAL A 12 37.56 7.13 24.99
N GLU A 13 38.35 7.90 24.25
CA GLU A 13 37.85 8.72 23.14
C GLU A 13 37.36 7.85 21.97
N ILE A 14 38.07 6.76 21.67
CA ILE A 14 37.63 5.78 20.66
C ILE A 14 36.33 5.08 21.11
N MET A 15 36.21 4.70 22.38
CA MET A 15 34.99 4.06 22.89
C MET A 15 33.76 4.96 22.76
N ILE A 16 33.89 6.26 23.05
CA ILE A 16 32.79 7.22 22.92
C ILE A 16 32.36 7.35 21.45
N ILE A 17 33.33 7.46 20.53
CA ILE A 17 33.05 7.55 19.08
C ILE A 17 32.30 6.31 18.59
N VAL A 18 32.72 5.11 19.01
CA VAL A 18 32.08 3.85 18.61
C VAL A 18 30.65 3.77 19.12
N VAL A 19 30.39 4.16 20.37
CA VAL A 19 29.03 4.17 20.94
C VAL A 19 28.12 5.14 20.17
N ILE A 20 28.59 6.36 19.91
CA ILE A 20 27.84 7.36 19.15
C ILE A 20 27.58 6.87 17.72
N ALA A 21 28.58 6.26 17.08
CA ALA A 21 28.45 5.72 15.74
C ALA A 21 27.36 4.65 15.66
N ILE A 22 27.29 3.72 16.63
CA ILE A 22 26.26 2.66 16.66
C ILE A 22 24.86 3.26 16.85
N VAL A 23 24.70 4.21 17.77
CA VAL A 23 23.39 4.87 18.02
C VAL A 23 22.92 5.62 16.77
N LEU A 24 23.81 6.35 16.10
CA LEU A 24 23.50 7.09 14.86
C LEU A 24 23.07 6.13 13.74
N LEU A 25 23.78 5.02 13.55
CA LEU A 25 23.48 4.04 12.50
C LEU A 25 22.10 3.41 12.68
N LEU A 26 21.72 3.06 13.92
CA LEU A 26 20.39 2.50 14.21
C LEU A 26 19.26 3.53 13.99
N ALA A 27 19.50 4.80 14.32
CA ALA A 27 18.53 5.86 14.12
C ALA A 27 18.19 6.09 12.62
N ILE A 28 19.17 5.93 11.72
CA ILE A 28 19.00 6.12 10.28
C ILE A 28 18.38 4.88 9.61
N ALA A 29 18.46 3.69 10.23
CA ALA A 29 17.88 2.47 9.67
C ALA A 29 16.35 2.38 9.82
N LEU A 30 15.76 3.12 10.76
CA LEU A 30 14.33 3.06 11.12
C LEU A 30 13.36 4.15 10.58
N PRO A 31 13.74 5.18 9.79
CA PRO A 31 12.86 6.33 9.63
C PRO A 31 11.72 6.21 8.59
N THR A 32 11.72 5.27 7.63
CA THR A 32 10.86 5.47 6.42
C THR A 32 9.88 4.36 6.04
N PHE A 33 9.79 3.23 6.74
CA PHE A 33 8.87 2.15 6.32
C PHE A 33 7.38 2.42 6.60
N ARG A 34 7.05 3.46 7.38
CA ARG A 34 5.68 3.65 7.90
C ARG A 34 4.73 4.35 6.92
N HIS A 35 5.23 5.24 6.05
CA HIS A 35 4.38 6.01 5.13
C HIS A 35 4.35 5.47 3.69
N ALA A 36 5.45 4.90 3.20
CA ALA A 36 5.46 4.24 1.88
C ALA A 36 4.45 3.09 1.79
N SER A 37 4.21 2.43 2.93
CA SER A 37 3.23 1.35 3.06
C SER A 37 1.80 1.85 2.85
N GLU A 38 1.41 2.97 3.45
CA GLU A 38 0.02 3.45 3.39
C GLU A 38 -0.39 3.89 1.98
N THR A 39 0.45 4.65 1.27
CA THR A 39 0.18 5.00 -0.13
C THR A 39 0.15 3.76 -1.03
N SER A 40 1.05 2.79 -0.81
CA SER A 40 1.03 1.54 -1.56
C SER A 40 -0.24 0.72 -1.32
N ARG A 41 -0.70 0.64 -0.06
CA ARG A 41 -1.96 -0.04 0.32
C ARG A 41 -3.16 0.64 -0.34
N LYS A 42 -3.22 1.97 -0.33
CA LYS A 42 -4.25 2.75 -1.02
C LYS A 42 -4.27 2.47 -2.51
N THR A 43 -3.12 2.59 -3.20
CA THR A 43 -3.04 2.35 -4.64
C THR A 43 -3.43 0.92 -5.01
N ARG A 44 -3.01 -0.08 -4.22
CA ARG A 44 -3.41 -1.49 -4.42
C ARG A 44 -4.92 -1.68 -4.26
N CYS A 45 -5.52 -1.06 -3.23
CA CYS A 45 -6.96 -1.11 -3.02
C CYS A 45 -7.71 -0.47 -4.20
N ILE A 46 -7.31 0.74 -4.63
CA ILE A 46 -7.93 1.44 -5.76
C ILE A 46 -7.79 0.63 -7.05
N GLY A 47 -6.62 0.02 -7.29
CA GLY A 47 -6.43 -0.90 -8.42
C GLY A 47 -7.41 -2.07 -8.38
N GLY A 48 -7.60 -2.70 -7.21
CA GLY A 48 -8.59 -3.76 -7.02
C GLY A 48 -10.03 -3.32 -7.30
N LEU A 49 -10.42 -2.12 -6.85
CA LEU A 49 -11.72 -1.52 -7.18
C LEU A 49 -11.87 -1.31 -8.70
N GLY A 50 -10.81 -0.87 -9.37
CA GLY A 50 -10.78 -0.71 -10.83
C GLY A 50 -10.96 -2.04 -11.57
N LEU A 51 -10.33 -3.12 -11.10
CA LEU A 51 -10.53 -4.47 -11.63
C LEU A 51 -12.00 -4.91 -11.51
N ILE A 52 -12.64 -4.66 -10.37
CA ILE A 52 -14.06 -4.99 -10.17
C ILE A 52 -14.94 -4.15 -11.12
N SER A 53 -14.64 -2.87 -11.30
CA SER A 53 -15.38 -2.01 -12.23
C SER A 53 -15.29 -2.54 -13.66
N ALA A 54 -14.08 -2.89 -14.12
CA ALA A 54 -13.87 -3.47 -15.44
C ALA A 54 -14.59 -4.82 -15.61
N ALA A 55 -14.58 -5.67 -14.57
CA ALA A 55 -15.30 -6.94 -14.57
C ALA A 55 -16.83 -6.74 -14.67
N LYS A 56 -17.38 -5.74 -13.97
CA LYS A 56 -18.80 -5.36 -14.07
C LYS A 56 -19.16 -4.88 -15.48
N GLU A 57 -18.33 -4.03 -16.06
CA GLU A 57 -18.55 -3.55 -17.44
C GLU A 57 -18.53 -4.69 -18.45
N GLN A 58 -17.65 -5.66 -18.27
CA GLN A 58 -17.58 -6.84 -19.13
C GLN A 58 -18.82 -7.72 -18.95
N TRP A 59 -19.26 -7.97 -17.71
CA TRP A 59 -20.47 -8.73 -17.43
C TRP A 59 -21.72 -8.10 -18.08
N VAL A 60 -21.82 -6.77 -18.05
CA VAL A 60 -22.92 -6.01 -18.69
C VAL A 60 -22.94 -6.20 -20.20
N LYS A 61 -21.78 -6.20 -20.85
CA LYS A 61 -21.69 -6.42 -22.31
C LYS A 61 -22.22 -7.80 -22.69
N ASP A 62 -21.89 -8.81 -21.89
CA ASP A 62 -22.25 -10.19 -22.19
C ASP A 62 -23.73 -10.48 -21.89
N HIS A 63 -24.29 -9.87 -20.84
CA HIS A 63 -25.67 -10.13 -20.41
C HIS A 63 -26.70 -9.13 -20.95
N LYS A 64 -26.27 -8.06 -21.65
CA LYS A 64 -27.13 -6.95 -22.12
C LYS A 64 -28.01 -6.36 -21.02
N ASN A 65 -27.65 -6.55 -19.76
CA ASN A 65 -28.44 -6.12 -18.62
C ASN A 65 -28.21 -4.61 -18.39
N GLY A 66 -29.32 -3.86 -18.38
CA GLY A 66 -29.31 -2.43 -18.09
C GLY A 66 -28.88 -2.11 -16.65
N GLY A 67 -28.48 -0.86 -16.43
CA GLY A 67 -28.04 -0.36 -15.11
C GLY A 67 -29.05 -0.63 -14.00
N GLY A 68 -28.55 -0.83 -12.77
CA GLY A 68 -29.36 -1.06 -11.57
C GLY A 68 -29.47 -2.52 -11.11
N THR A 69 -29.01 -3.49 -11.90
CA THR A 69 -28.95 -4.90 -11.49
C THR A 69 -27.91 -5.09 -10.38
N VAL A 70 -28.27 -5.82 -9.32
CA VAL A 70 -27.33 -6.20 -8.26
C VAL A 70 -26.43 -7.29 -8.81
N VAL A 71 -25.12 -7.06 -8.82
CA VAL A 71 -24.12 -8.05 -9.24
C VAL A 71 -23.58 -8.74 -8.02
N LEU A 72 -23.63 -10.08 -8.02
CA LEU A 72 -23.03 -10.88 -6.98
C LEU A 72 -21.58 -11.22 -7.34
N LEU A 73 -20.78 -11.52 -6.33
CA LEU A 73 -19.41 -11.96 -6.56
C LEU A 73 -19.33 -13.22 -7.42
N ALA A 74 -20.31 -14.12 -7.29
CA ALA A 74 -20.42 -15.34 -8.08
C ALA A 74 -20.64 -15.10 -9.59
N ASP A 75 -21.19 -13.93 -9.96
CA ASP A 75 -21.41 -13.56 -11.36
C ASP A 75 -20.11 -13.06 -12.02
N LEU A 76 -19.20 -12.51 -11.21
CA LEU A 76 -17.95 -11.91 -11.66
C LEU A 76 -16.78 -12.90 -11.62
N SER A 77 -16.71 -13.74 -10.59
CA SER A 77 -15.63 -14.70 -10.41
C SER A 77 -16.11 -16.14 -10.65
N PRO A 78 -15.34 -16.99 -11.37
CA PRO A 78 -13.99 -16.75 -11.92
C PRO A 78 -13.98 -16.20 -13.36
N LEU A 79 -15.14 -15.98 -13.98
CA LEU A 79 -15.28 -15.70 -15.41
C LEU A 79 -14.66 -14.36 -15.85
N TYR A 80 -14.84 -13.29 -15.07
CA TYR A 80 -14.40 -11.93 -15.39
C TYR A 80 -13.28 -11.45 -14.47
N ILE A 81 -13.19 -12.01 -13.26
CA ILE A 81 -12.11 -11.76 -12.32
C ILE A 81 -11.62 -13.07 -11.72
N ARG A 82 -10.30 -13.31 -11.79
CA ARG A 82 -9.70 -14.57 -11.31
C ARG A 82 -9.84 -14.74 -9.80
N ASP A 83 -9.48 -13.70 -9.06
CA ASP A 83 -9.52 -13.68 -7.59
C ASP A 83 -10.17 -12.38 -7.11
N PHE A 84 -11.00 -12.47 -6.08
CA PHE A 84 -11.59 -11.26 -5.49
C PHE A 84 -10.52 -10.46 -4.74
N PRO A 85 -10.28 -9.19 -5.11
CA PRO A 85 -9.25 -8.40 -4.46
C PRO A 85 -9.66 -8.07 -3.03
N SER A 86 -8.79 -8.38 -2.07
CA SER A 86 -8.94 -7.94 -0.67
C SER A 86 -8.24 -6.61 -0.45
N CYS A 87 -8.80 -5.72 0.36
CA CYS A 87 -8.12 -4.49 0.75
C CYS A 87 -6.91 -4.81 1.67
N PRO A 88 -5.68 -4.38 1.32
CA PRO A 88 -4.50 -4.58 2.18
C PRO A 88 -4.59 -3.83 3.53
N SER A 89 -5.53 -2.89 3.64
CA SER A 89 -5.85 -2.16 4.87
C SER A 89 -6.88 -2.87 5.75
N GLY A 90 -7.39 -4.03 5.33
CA GLY A 90 -8.43 -4.77 6.05
C GLY A 90 -9.84 -4.20 5.83
N GLY A 91 -10.02 -3.33 4.84
CA GLY A 91 -11.33 -2.83 4.44
C GLY A 91 -12.16 -3.85 3.69
N GLU A 92 -13.48 -3.78 3.85
CA GLU A 92 -14.41 -4.53 3.03
C GLU A 92 -14.68 -3.79 1.72
N ILE A 93 -14.76 -4.55 0.63
CA ILE A 93 -15.07 -4.03 -0.70
C ILE A 93 -16.51 -4.36 -1.05
N THR A 94 -17.29 -3.33 -1.36
CA THR A 94 -18.67 -3.44 -1.81
C THR A 94 -18.73 -3.26 -3.33
N ILE A 95 -19.21 -4.27 -4.05
CA ILE A 95 -19.28 -4.26 -5.51
C ILE A 95 -20.32 -3.25 -6.03
N GLY A 96 -21.44 -3.10 -5.33
CA GLY A 96 -22.56 -2.22 -5.70
C GLY A 96 -23.34 -2.71 -6.93
N LYS A 97 -24.35 -1.94 -7.35
CA LYS A 97 -25.15 -2.25 -8.55
C LYS A 97 -24.41 -1.91 -9.83
N ILE A 98 -24.84 -2.45 -10.98
CA ILE A 98 -24.37 -1.96 -12.28
C ILE A 98 -24.68 -0.46 -12.41
N GLY A 99 -23.66 0.34 -12.71
CA GLY A 99 -23.73 1.81 -12.79
C GLY A 99 -23.23 2.53 -11.53
N GLU A 100 -23.06 1.83 -10.41
CA GLU A 100 -22.39 2.38 -9.22
C GLU A 100 -20.93 1.94 -9.17
N ALA A 101 -20.04 2.85 -8.79
CA ALA A 101 -18.63 2.50 -8.59
C ALA A 101 -18.48 1.58 -7.37
N PRO A 102 -17.65 0.53 -7.43
CA PRO A 102 -17.35 -0.28 -6.26
C PRO A 102 -16.64 0.57 -5.20
N THR A 103 -16.98 0.36 -3.93
CA THR A 103 -16.50 1.17 -2.81
C THR A 103 -15.72 0.31 -1.81
N CYS A 104 -14.86 0.95 -1.02
CA CYS A 104 -14.16 0.33 0.09
C CYS A 104 -14.53 1.06 1.39
N SER A 105 -14.65 0.32 2.50
CA SER A 105 -14.99 0.89 3.82
C SER A 105 -13.90 1.81 4.39
N ILE A 106 -12.70 1.83 3.82
CA ILE A 106 -11.58 2.64 4.30
C ILE A 106 -11.64 4.06 3.68
N PRO A 107 -11.65 5.12 4.50
CA PRO A 107 -11.71 6.48 4.00
C PRO A 107 -10.50 6.81 3.11
N GLY A 108 -10.77 7.41 1.95
CA GLY A 108 -9.75 7.77 0.96
C GLY A 108 -9.35 6.64 0.01
N HIS A 109 -9.91 5.44 0.15
CA HIS A 109 -9.78 4.32 -0.82
C HIS A 109 -11.00 4.29 -1.75
N ALA A 110 -11.16 5.34 -2.56
CA ALA A 110 -12.22 5.42 -3.56
C ALA A 110 -11.62 5.56 -4.96
N LEU A 111 -12.36 5.08 -5.96
CA LEU A 111 -12.06 5.39 -7.36
C LEU A 111 -12.26 6.91 -7.58
N PRO A 112 -11.38 7.56 -8.37
CA PRO A 112 -11.52 8.97 -8.71
C PRO A 112 -12.72 9.24 -9.63
#